data_AF-A0A6J2CG39-F1
#
_entry.id   AF-A0A6J2CG39-F1
#
_cell.length_a   1.000
_cell.length_b   1.000
_cell.length_c   1.000
_cell.angle_alpha   90.00
_cell.angle_beta   90.00
_cell.angle_gamma   90.00
#
_symmetry.space_group_name_H-M   'P 1'
#
loop_
_entity.id
_entity.type
_entity.pdbx_description
1 polymer ?
#
loop_
_entity_poly.entity_id
_entity_poly.type
_entity_poly.pdbx_seq_one_letter_code
_entity_poly.pdbx_strand_id
1 'polypeptide(L)'
;MEEAGAAVATAGEAELNLARLSVSPETLELELEARGEERRGAREALLRLLLPHNRLVSLPRALCSGFPHLQLLDVSGNALTALGPELLALSGLRTLLAKNNRLGGPGALPKGLAQSPLCRSLQVLNLSGNCFQEVPASLLELRALQTLSLGGNQLQSIPAEIENLQSLECLYLGGNFIKEIPPELANLPSLSYLVLCDNKIQSVPPQLSQLHSLRSLSLHNNLLTYLPREILSLVHLEELSLRGNPLVVRFVRDLTYDPPTLLELAARTIKIRNISYTPYDLPENLLRYLSLASNCPNPKCGDTK
;
A
#
# COMPACT_ATOMS: atom_id res chain seq x y z
N MET A 1 30.23 31.22 20.58
CA MET A 1 31.06 30.96 19.38
C MET A 1 31.01 29.45 19.17
N GLU A 2 30.00 29.00 18.42
CA GLU A 2 29.97 27.65 17.86
C GLU A 2 29.80 27.88 16.35
N GLU A 3 30.79 27.42 15.58
CA GLU A 3 30.89 27.63 14.15
C GLU A 3 29.72 26.96 13.41
N ALA A 4 29.01 27.76 12.63
CA ALA A 4 28.10 27.29 11.61
C ALA A 4 28.93 26.56 10.54
N GLY A 5 28.96 25.23 10.61
CA GLY A 5 29.54 24.38 9.57
C GLY A 5 28.79 24.59 8.26
N ALA A 6 29.47 25.15 7.27
CA ALA A 6 28.96 25.32 5.92
C ALA A 6 28.53 23.96 5.35
N ALA A 7 27.23 23.81 5.16
CA ALA A 7 26.59 22.61 4.65
C ALA A 7 26.82 22.51 3.14
N VAL A 8 27.67 21.58 2.70
CA VAL A 8 27.98 21.40 1.28
C VAL A 8 26.85 20.61 0.61
N ALA A 9 26.00 21.32 -0.16
CA ALA A 9 25.04 20.71 -1.06
C ALA A 9 25.77 20.10 -2.27
N THR A 10 25.59 18.81 -2.53
CA THR A 10 26.06 18.19 -3.77
C THR A 10 25.00 18.41 -4.85
N ALA A 11 25.27 19.28 -5.81
CA ALA A 11 24.40 19.51 -6.96
C ALA A 11 24.78 18.58 -8.11
N GLY A 12 23.86 17.73 -8.54
CA GLY A 12 23.82 17.29 -9.94
C GLY A 12 23.14 18.37 -10.77
N GLU A 13 23.41 18.48 -12.07
CA GLU A 13 22.92 19.58 -12.93
C GLU A 13 21.40 19.85 -12.77
N ALA A 14 20.58 18.81 -12.54
CA ALA A 14 19.13 18.90 -12.29
C ALA A 14 18.64 18.43 -10.90
N GLU A 15 19.54 18.16 -9.95
CA GLU A 15 19.22 17.64 -8.61
C GLU A 15 19.86 18.49 -7.51
N LEU A 16 19.05 18.92 -6.55
CA LEU A 16 19.48 19.63 -5.35
C LEU A 16 19.27 18.72 -4.14
N ASN A 17 20.38 18.27 -3.55
CA ASN A 17 20.37 17.41 -2.38
C ASN A 17 20.83 18.17 -1.14
N LEU A 18 19.92 18.32 -0.20
CA LEU A 18 20.09 19.00 1.09
C LEU A 18 19.78 18.04 2.26
N ALA A 19 20.05 16.75 2.09
CA ALA A 19 19.79 15.72 3.09
C ALA A 19 20.70 15.83 4.34
N ARG A 20 20.14 15.59 5.54
CA ARG A 20 20.90 15.44 6.81
C ARG A 20 21.74 16.64 7.24
N LEU A 21 21.46 17.83 6.70
CA LEU A 21 22.21 19.05 7.00
C LEU A 21 21.71 19.75 8.27
N SER A 22 20.71 19.17 8.96
CA SER A 22 20.03 19.79 10.11
C SER A 22 19.49 21.18 9.82
N VAL A 23 19.10 21.43 8.56
CA VAL A 23 18.67 22.75 8.08
C VAL A 23 17.43 23.18 8.86
N SER A 24 17.49 24.39 9.45
CA SER A 24 16.31 25.04 10.00
C SER A 24 15.40 25.53 8.86
N PRO A 25 14.07 25.62 9.07
CA PRO A 25 13.16 26.09 8.02
C PRO A 25 13.56 27.46 7.46
N GLU A 26 14.06 28.37 8.30
CA GLU A 26 14.51 29.72 7.90
C GLU A 26 15.74 29.69 6.99
N THR A 27 16.73 28.85 7.31
CA THR A 27 17.94 28.70 6.48
C THR A 27 17.61 28.06 5.15
N LEU A 28 16.67 27.09 5.16
CA LEU A 28 16.21 26.44 3.94
C LEU A 28 15.44 27.42 3.04
N GLU A 29 14.58 28.26 3.62
CA GLU A 29 13.84 29.28 2.87
C GLU A 29 14.81 30.20 2.13
N LEU A 30 15.81 30.76 2.82
CA LEU A 30 16.82 31.65 2.23
C LEU A 30 17.65 30.96 1.14
N GLU A 31 18.08 29.71 1.37
CA GLU A 31 18.84 28.96 0.36
C GLU A 31 17.98 28.67 -0.87
N LEU A 32 16.70 28.30 -0.69
CA LEU A 32 15.79 28.04 -1.81
C LEU A 32 15.42 29.32 -2.56
N GLU A 33 15.27 30.46 -1.87
CA GLU A 33 15.08 31.77 -2.50
C GLU A 33 16.32 32.18 -3.32
N ALA A 34 17.52 32.08 -2.73
CA ALA A 34 18.77 32.38 -3.42
C ALA A 34 18.97 31.50 -4.65
N ARG A 35 18.71 30.19 -4.53
CA ARG A 35 18.79 29.24 -5.65
C ARG A 35 17.69 29.45 -6.68
N GLY A 36 16.49 29.85 -6.26
CA GLY A 36 15.39 30.19 -7.13
C GLY A 36 15.71 31.40 -8.02
N GLU A 37 16.32 32.44 -7.44
CA GLU A 37 16.77 33.62 -8.18
C GLU A 37 17.97 33.32 -9.09
N GLU A 38 18.98 32.57 -8.61
CA GLU A 38 20.10 32.12 -9.45
C GLU A 38 19.61 31.32 -10.67
N ARG A 39 18.65 30.41 -10.47
CA ARG A 39 18.12 29.55 -11.54
C ARG A 39 17.08 30.23 -12.42
N ARG A 40 16.49 31.35 -12.01
CA ARG A 40 15.61 32.17 -12.87
C ARG A 40 16.32 32.66 -14.13
N GLY A 41 17.65 32.85 -14.06
CA GLY A 41 18.50 33.20 -15.20
C GLY A 41 19.14 32.00 -15.90
N ALA A 42 19.04 30.79 -15.35
CA ALA A 42 19.68 29.58 -15.89
C ALA A 42 18.74 28.84 -16.86
N ARG A 43 19.31 28.21 -17.90
CA ARG A 43 18.54 27.38 -18.85
C ARG A 43 18.13 26.01 -18.26
N GLU A 44 18.68 25.64 -17.10
CA GLU A 44 18.53 24.30 -16.51
C GLU A 44 17.50 24.28 -15.40
N ALA A 45 16.39 23.57 -15.65
CA ALA A 45 15.33 23.37 -14.69
C ALA A 45 15.74 22.38 -13.59
N LEU A 46 15.51 22.72 -12.33
CA LEU A 46 15.64 21.76 -11.22
C LEU A 46 14.49 20.75 -11.30
N LEU A 47 14.83 19.47 -11.41
CA LEU A 47 13.84 18.38 -11.53
C LEU A 47 13.67 17.63 -10.22
N ARG A 48 14.69 17.59 -9.37
CA ARG A 48 14.70 16.80 -8.13
C ARG A 48 15.16 17.63 -6.95
N LEU A 49 14.38 17.60 -5.88
CA LEU A 49 14.71 18.24 -4.62
C LEU A 49 14.65 17.19 -3.51
N LEU A 50 15.79 16.95 -2.88
CA LEU A 50 15.95 16.00 -1.80
C LEU A 50 16.23 16.76 -0.50
N LEU A 51 15.28 16.72 0.43
CA LEU A 51 15.33 17.29 1.77
C LEU A 51 15.20 16.24 2.89
N PRO A 52 15.64 14.97 2.75
CA PRO A 52 15.36 13.98 3.77
C PRO A 52 16.20 14.18 5.03
N HIS A 53 15.64 13.76 6.17
CA HIS A 53 16.29 13.77 7.49
C HIS A 53 16.74 15.15 7.96
N ASN A 54 15.88 16.16 7.81
CA ASN A 54 16.05 17.49 8.38
C ASN A 54 15.05 17.72 9.54
N ARG A 55 14.87 18.97 9.96
CA ARG A 55 13.99 19.36 11.08
C ARG A 55 12.81 20.21 10.61
N LEU A 56 12.35 20.01 9.38
CA LEU A 56 11.29 20.82 8.78
C LEU A 56 9.93 20.55 9.42
N VAL A 57 9.18 21.61 9.72
CA VAL A 57 7.82 21.55 10.30
C VAL A 57 6.75 21.84 9.24
N SER A 58 7.10 22.64 8.22
CA SER A 58 6.27 22.93 7.05
C SER A 58 7.13 22.93 5.79
N LEU A 59 6.49 22.86 4.62
CA LEU A 59 7.18 23.11 3.36
C LEU A 59 7.58 24.60 3.24
N PRO A 60 8.75 24.92 2.68
CA PRO A 60 9.18 26.28 2.45
C PRO A 60 8.38 26.96 1.33
N ARG A 61 8.09 28.25 1.47
CA ARG A 61 7.24 29.02 0.53
C ARG A 61 7.92 29.26 -0.81
N ALA A 62 9.25 29.32 -0.82
CA ALA A 62 10.10 29.42 -1.99
C ALA A 62 9.83 28.32 -3.04
N LEU A 63 9.24 27.18 -2.64
CA LEU A 63 8.81 26.13 -3.57
C LEU A 63 7.76 26.62 -4.57
N CYS A 64 6.90 27.56 -4.17
CA CYS A 64 5.85 28.12 -5.03
C CYS A 64 6.40 28.92 -6.21
N SER A 65 7.49 29.66 -6.01
CA SER A 65 8.00 30.64 -6.97
C SER A 65 9.22 30.16 -7.74
N GLY A 66 10.05 29.29 -7.15
CA GLY A 66 11.36 28.92 -7.69
C GLY A 66 11.38 27.71 -8.62
N PHE A 67 10.47 26.75 -8.47
CA PHE A 67 10.66 25.39 -9.05
C PHE A 67 9.44 24.81 -9.79
N PRO A 68 8.95 25.45 -10.86
CA PRO A 68 7.75 25.02 -11.57
C PRO A 68 7.88 23.66 -12.29
N HIS A 69 9.11 23.24 -12.60
CA HIS A 69 9.41 22.01 -13.35
C HIS A 69 9.78 20.82 -12.44
N LEU A 70 9.63 20.97 -11.12
CA LEU A 70 10.01 19.93 -10.18
C LEU A 70 9.21 18.65 -10.43
N GLN A 71 9.90 17.53 -10.58
CA GLN A 71 9.31 16.20 -10.82
C GLN A 71 9.37 15.30 -9.58
N LEU A 72 10.40 15.44 -8.76
CA LEU A 72 10.58 14.65 -7.54
C LEU A 72 10.84 15.57 -6.35
N LEU A 73 10.04 15.39 -5.30
CA LEU A 73 10.23 16.04 -4.02
C LEU A 73 10.32 14.96 -2.93
N ASP A 74 11.47 14.89 -2.26
CA ASP A 74 11.65 14.06 -1.07
C ASP A 74 11.81 14.93 0.17
N VAL A 75 10.86 14.81 1.09
CA VAL A 75 10.85 15.50 2.39
C VAL A 75 10.77 14.48 3.54
N SER A 76 11.25 13.26 3.31
CA SER A 76 11.13 12.15 4.26
C SER A 76 11.99 12.35 5.52
N GLY A 77 11.53 11.86 6.68
CA GLY A 77 12.30 11.94 7.92
C GLY A 77 12.39 13.35 8.50
N ASN A 78 11.40 14.20 8.25
CA ASN A 78 11.26 15.52 8.85
C ASN A 78 10.21 15.50 9.98
N ALA A 79 9.83 16.67 10.48
CA ALA A 79 8.78 16.84 11.49
C ALA A 79 7.52 17.49 10.89
N LEU A 80 7.26 17.28 9.58
CA LEU A 80 6.18 17.96 8.87
C LEU A 80 4.82 17.60 9.46
N THR A 81 4.04 18.61 9.82
CA THR A 81 2.66 18.44 10.30
C THR A 81 1.63 18.65 9.18
N ALA A 82 1.99 19.45 8.18
CA ALA A 82 1.22 19.65 6.96
C ALA A 82 2.14 19.90 5.76
N LEU A 83 1.70 19.47 4.58
CA LEU A 83 2.37 19.79 3.31
C LEU A 83 2.02 21.20 2.79
N GLY A 84 0.95 21.82 3.28
CA GLY A 84 0.59 23.20 2.95
C GLY A 84 0.16 23.43 1.49
N PRO A 85 -0.38 24.62 1.17
CA PRO A 85 -0.79 24.98 -0.19
C PRO A 85 0.37 25.08 -1.17
N GLU A 86 1.61 25.15 -0.68
CA GLU A 86 2.82 25.29 -1.51
C GLU A 86 2.98 24.12 -2.47
N LEU A 87 2.56 22.93 -2.06
CA LEU A 87 2.56 21.74 -2.90
C LEU A 87 1.72 21.95 -4.18
N LEU A 88 0.60 22.69 -4.10
CA LEU A 88 -0.35 22.89 -5.20
C LEU A 88 0.28 23.63 -6.40
N ALA A 89 1.34 24.41 -6.16
CA ALA A 89 2.05 25.14 -7.21
C ALA A 89 2.92 24.23 -8.10
N LEU A 90 3.27 23.03 -7.62
CA LEU A 90 4.19 22.10 -8.29
C LEU A 90 3.49 21.26 -9.36
N SER A 91 3.04 21.92 -10.43
CA SER A 91 2.23 21.27 -11.49
C SER A 91 2.90 20.07 -12.16
N GLY A 92 4.22 20.04 -12.25
CA GLY A 92 5.00 18.97 -12.88
C GLY A 92 5.35 17.78 -11.98
N LEU A 93 4.94 17.79 -10.70
CA LEU A 93 5.40 16.81 -9.72
C LEU A 93 4.85 15.42 -10.02
N ARG A 94 5.77 14.45 -10.18
CA ARG A 94 5.45 13.05 -10.44
C ARG A 94 5.60 12.19 -9.20
N THR A 95 6.63 12.48 -8.38
CA THR A 95 7.00 11.68 -7.22
C THR A 95 7.06 12.57 -5.98
N LEU A 96 6.27 12.23 -4.97
CA LEU A 96 6.30 12.87 -3.66
C LEU A 96 6.60 11.82 -2.59
N LEU A 97 7.75 11.98 -1.93
CA LEU A 97 8.16 11.14 -0.81
C LEU A 97 8.10 11.99 0.47
N ALA A 98 7.17 11.69 1.36
CA ALA A 98 7.03 12.34 2.67
C ALA A 98 6.93 11.29 3.78
N LYS A 99 7.81 10.28 3.71
CA LYS A 99 7.87 9.18 4.68
C LYS A 99 8.36 9.69 6.05
N ASN A 100 7.95 9.06 7.15
CA ASN A 100 8.45 9.33 8.50
C ASN A 100 8.35 10.83 8.86
N ASN A 101 7.13 11.36 8.80
CA ASN A 101 6.78 12.72 9.21
C ASN A 101 5.70 12.68 10.30
N ARG A 102 5.07 13.81 10.62
CA ARG A 102 3.97 13.92 11.60
C ARG A 102 2.65 14.30 10.93
N LEU A 103 2.47 13.90 9.66
CA LEU A 103 1.27 14.19 8.89
C LEU A 103 0.11 13.33 9.43
N GLY A 104 -1.07 13.90 9.63
CA GLY A 104 -2.23 13.12 10.10
C GLY A 104 -3.40 13.95 10.63
N GLY A 105 -3.14 15.20 11.04
CA GLY A 105 -4.18 16.12 11.49
C GLY A 105 -5.10 16.62 10.36
N PRO A 106 -6.24 17.25 10.70
CA PRO A 106 -7.11 17.89 9.73
C PRO A 106 -6.34 19.04 9.04
N GLY A 107 -6.02 18.87 7.76
CA GLY A 107 -5.18 19.79 7.00
C GLY A 107 -3.75 19.33 6.74
N ALA A 108 -3.40 18.08 7.08
CA ALA A 108 -2.10 17.50 6.73
C ALA A 108 -1.81 17.54 5.22
N LEU A 109 -2.87 17.38 4.41
CA LEU A 109 -2.84 17.61 2.97
C LEU A 109 -3.60 18.89 2.62
N PRO A 110 -3.13 19.66 1.61
CA PRO A 110 -3.79 20.89 1.22
C PRO A 110 -5.19 20.63 0.66
N LYS A 111 -6.14 21.50 1.03
CA LYS A 111 -7.46 21.55 0.41
C LYS A 111 -7.27 21.87 -1.08
N GLY A 112 -7.83 21.05 -1.94
CA GLY A 112 -7.72 21.20 -3.40
C GLY A 112 -6.57 20.47 -4.06
N LEU A 113 -5.89 19.55 -3.37
CA LEU A 113 -4.94 18.63 -4.00
C LEU A 113 -5.52 17.95 -5.25
N ALA A 114 -6.80 17.57 -5.18
CA ALA A 114 -7.53 16.96 -6.29
C ALA A 114 -7.93 17.93 -7.41
N GLN A 115 -8.17 19.21 -7.09
CA GLN A 115 -8.48 20.24 -8.09
C GLN A 115 -7.22 20.86 -8.73
N SER A 116 -6.05 20.59 -8.15
CA SER A 116 -4.77 21.08 -8.63
C SER A 116 -4.24 20.28 -9.82
N PRO A 117 -3.29 20.82 -10.60
CA PRO A 117 -2.64 20.08 -11.70
C PRO A 117 -1.97 18.76 -11.26
N LEU A 118 -1.65 18.61 -9.97
CA LEU A 118 -1.08 17.40 -9.40
C LEU A 118 -1.94 16.15 -9.60
N CYS A 119 -3.27 16.32 -9.67
CA CYS A 119 -4.20 15.21 -9.90
C CYS A 119 -3.89 14.42 -11.19
N ARG A 120 -3.28 15.09 -12.18
CA ARG A 120 -2.91 14.49 -13.47
C ARG A 120 -1.43 14.12 -13.59
N SER A 121 -0.55 14.68 -12.76
CA SER A 121 0.89 14.49 -12.85
C SER A 121 1.46 13.55 -11.80
N LEU A 122 0.86 13.48 -10.60
CA LEU A 122 1.40 12.69 -9.50
C LEU A 122 1.17 11.20 -9.73
N GLN A 123 2.27 10.46 -9.84
CA GLN A 123 2.32 9.02 -10.12
C GLN A 123 2.70 8.22 -8.87
N VAL A 124 3.62 8.75 -8.05
CA VAL A 124 4.14 8.06 -6.86
C VAL A 124 3.95 8.94 -5.64
N LEU A 125 3.22 8.43 -4.65
CA LEU A 125 2.99 9.09 -3.37
C LEU A 125 3.36 8.17 -2.22
N ASN A 126 4.35 8.58 -1.43
CA ASN A 126 4.75 7.85 -0.23
C ASN A 126 4.54 8.69 1.02
N LEU A 127 3.55 8.29 1.82
CA LEU A 127 3.17 8.87 3.10
C LEU A 127 3.35 7.85 4.25
N SER A 128 4.24 6.87 4.08
CA SER A 128 4.48 5.86 5.12
C SER A 128 5.10 6.43 6.40
N GLY A 129 4.83 5.82 7.56
CA GLY A 129 5.40 6.26 8.84
C GLY A 129 4.88 7.63 9.31
N ASN A 130 3.61 7.93 9.06
CA ASN A 130 2.93 9.15 9.49
C ASN A 130 1.86 8.81 10.55
N CYS A 131 0.98 9.76 10.86
CA CYS A 131 -0.07 9.65 11.87
C CYS A 131 -1.49 9.70 11.26
N PHE A 132 -1.68 9.26 10.00
CA PHE A 132 -3.01 9.27 9.38
C PHE A 132 -3.93 8.25 10.05
N GLN A 133 -5.09 8.70 10.53
CA GLN A 133 -6.15 7.83 11.10
C GLN A 133 -7.12 7.30 10.04
N GLU A 134 -7.30 8.07 8.97
CA GLU A 134 -8.14 7.75 7.82
C GLU A 134 -7.41 8.16 6.54
N VAL A 135 -7.78 7.55 5.42
CA VAL A 135 -7.25 7.94 4.12
C VAL A 135 -7.97 9.22 3.67
N PRO A 136 -7.25 10.34 3.46
CA PRO A 136 -7.89 11.59 3.08
C PRO A 136 -8.59 11.48 1.72
N ALA A 137 -9.85 11.92 1.62
CA ALA A 137 -10.64 11.86 0.39
C ALA A 137 -9.93 12.52 -0.82
N SER A 138 -9.19 13.61 -0.58
CA SER A 138 -8.43 14.30 -1.63
C SER A 138 -7.32 13.45 -2.27
N LEU A 139 -6.86 12.38 -1.62
CA LEU A 139 -5.91 11.43 -2.24
C LEU A 139 -6.60 10.49 -3.22
N LEU A 140 -7.87 10.17 -2.98
CA LEU A 140 -8.63 9.18 -3.76
C LEU A 140 -9.05 9.73 -5.12
N GLU A 141 -9.00 11.05 -5.30
CA GLU A 141 -9.26 11.71 -6.57
C GLU A 141 -8.04 11.75 -7.51
N LEU A 142 -6.86 11.31 -7.07
CA LEU A 142 -5.61 11.34 -7.86
C LEU A 142 -5.56 10.23 -8.92
N ARG A 143 -6.24 10.44 -10.05
CA ARG A 143 -6.44 9.39 -11.09
C ARG A 143 -5.15 8.91 -11.77
N ALA A 144 -4.09 9.72 -11.79
CA ALA A 144 -2.81 9.38 -12.38
C ALA A 144 -1.89 8.57 -11.45
N LEU A 145 -2.32 8.33 -10.19
CA LEU A 145 -1.49 7.70 -9.18
C LEU A 145 -1.31 6.20 -9.50
N GLN A 146 -0.06 5.78 -9.61
CA GLN A 146 0.37 4.40 -9.86
C GLN A 146 0.84 3.70 -8.59
N THR A 147 1.48 4.43 -7.68
CA THR A 147 1.97 3.88 -6.41
C THR A 147 1.51 4.73 -5.24
N LEU A 148 0.79 4.11 -4.31
CA LEU A 148 0.37 4.73 -3.06
C LEU A 148 0.94 3.94 -1.87
N SER A 149 1.75 4.61 -1.06
CA SER A 149 2.28 4.02 0.19
C SER A 149 1.76 4.77 1.41
N LEU A 150 0.98 4.08 2.22
CA LEU A 150 0.40 4.56 3.48
C LEU A 150 0.72 3.59 4.63
N GLY A 151 1.76 2.76 4.50
CA GLY A 151 2.16 1.82 5.55
C GLY A 151 2.70 2.51 6.81
N GLY A 152 2.54 1.90 7.98
CA GLY A 152 3.01 2.46 9.26
C GLY A 152 2.25 3.73 9.67
N ASN A 153 0.95 3.78 9.41
CA ASN A 153 0.04 4.83 9.86
C ASN A 153 -0.93 4.26 10.93
N GLN A 154 -2.01 4.97 11.22
CA GLN A 154 -3.05 4.57 12.17
C GLN A 154 -4.39 4.31 11.47
N LEU A 155 -4.36 3.88 10.20
CA LEU A 155 -5.56 3.68 9.39
C LEU A 155 -6.45 2.57 9.97
N GLN A 156 -7.74 2.85 10.18
CA GLN A 156 -8.70 1.87 10.70
C GLN A 156 -9.49 1.14 9.60
N SER A 157 -9.66 1.78 8.45
CA SER A 157 -10.41 1.27 7.31
C SER A 157 -9.81 1.80 6.01
N ILE A 158 -10.16 1.13 4.92
CA ILE A 158 -9.92 1.61 3.56
C ILE A 158 -11.27 2.13 3.04
N PRO A 159 -11.34 3.38 2.54
CA PRO A 159 -12.57 3.94 1.99
C PRO A 159 -12.97 3.24 0.68
N ALA A 160 -14.28 3.19 0.41
CA ALA A 160 -14.82 2.60 -0.82
C ALA A 160 -14.35 3.36 -2.07
N GLU A 161 -14.14 4.67 -1.95
CA GLU A 161 -13.68 5.56 -3.01
C GLU A 161 -12.25 5.28 -3.48
N ILE A 162 -11.55 4.30 -2.88
CA ILE A 162 -10.27 3.78 -3.40
C ILE A 162 -10.39 3.30 -4.85
N GLU A 163 -11.57 2.86 -5.27
CA GLU A 163 -11.86 2.46 -6.66
C GLU A 163 -11.62 3.57 -7.69
N ASN A 164 -11.59 4.85 -7.26
CA ASN A 164 -11.34 5.98 -8.16
C ASN A 164 -9.89 6.03 -8.68
N LEU A 165 -8.96 5.32 -8.03
CA LEU A 165 -7.54 5.28 -8.41
C LEU A 165 -7.27 4.29 -9.55
N GLN A 166 -7.88 4.53 -10.71
CA GLN A 166 -7.89 3.61 -11.86
C GLN A 166 -6.50 3.24 -12.42
N SER A 167 -5.48 4.07 -12.19
CA SER A 167 -4.10 3.81 -12.62
C SER A 167 -3.24 3.12 -11.57
N LEU A 168 -3.80 2.77 -10.40
CA LEU A 168 -3.02 2.26 -9.27
C LEU A 168 -2.51 0.84 -9.53
N GLU A 169 -1.20 0.67 -9.47
CA GLU A 169 -0.50 -0.60 -9.66
C GLU A 169 0.01 -1.16 -8.34
N CYS A 170 0.44 -0.28 -7.43
CA CYS A 170 1.02 -0.67 -6.14
C CYS A 170 0.32 0.04 -4.98
N LEU A 171 -0.23 -0.73 -4.04
CA LEU A 171 -0.85 -0.23 -2.82
C LEU A 171 -0.21 -0.84 -1.57
N TYR A 172 0.47 0.00 -0.79
CA TYR A 172 1.12 -0.40 0.46
C TYR A 172 0.38 0.18 1.67
N LEU A 173 -0.29 -0.69 2.41
CA LEU A 173 -1.07 -0.37 3.61
C LEU A 173 -0.61 -1.17 4.84
N GLY A 174 0.58 -1.77 4.79
CA GLY A 174 1.10 -2.59 5.88
C GLY A 174 1.35 -1.82 7.18
N GLY A 175 1.20 -2.45 8.34
CA GLY A 175 1.44 -1.80 9.65
C GLY A 175 0.42 -0.73 9.99
N ASN A 176 -0.87 -1.03 9.81
CA ASN A 176 -2.00 -0.17 10.16
C ASN A 176 -2.97 -0.93 11.10
N PHE A 177 -4.17 -0.40 11.34
CA PHE A 177 -5.22 -1.02 12.15
C PHE A 177 -6.44 -1.43 11.31
N ILE A 178 -6.24 -1.75 10.03
CA ILE A 178 -7.32 -2.06 9.09
C ILE A 178 -7.99 -3.37 9.49
N LYS A 179 -9.32 -3.35 9.65
CA LYS A 179 -10.11 -4.52 10.07
C LYS A 179 -10.72 -5.30 8.91
N GLU A 180 -11.05 -4.60 7.82
CA GLU A 180 -11.78 -5.16 6.68
C GLU A 180 -11.23 -4.56 5.39
N ILE A 181 -11.27 -5.36 4.33
CA ILE A 181 -10.94 -4.92 2.97
C ILE A 181 -12.27 -4.62 2.27
N PRO A 182 -12.47 -3.39 1.75
CA PRO A 182 -13.70 -3.04 1.05
C PRO A 182 -13.80 -3.82 -0.27
N PRO A 183 -15.00 -4.30 -0.65
CA PRO A 183 -15.18 -5.00 -1.93
C PRO A 183 -14.83 -4.11 -3.13
N GLU A 184 -14.97 -2.79 -3.00
CA GLU A 184 -14.62 -1.80 -4.04
C GLU A 184 -13.13 -1.78 -4.38
N LEU A 185 -12.25 -2.29 -3.50
CA LEU A 185 -10.84 -2.46 -3.84
C LEU A 185 -10.65 -3.36 -5.06
N ALA A 186 -11.59 -4.27 -5.32
CA ALA A 186 -11.60 -5.16 -6.47
C ALA A 186 -11.82 -4.44 -7.82
N ASN A 187 -12.30 -3.19 -7.80
CA ASN A 187 -12.54 -2.38 -9.00
C ASN A 187 -11.28 -1.67 -9.52
N LEU A 188 -10.09 -2.02 -9.02
CA LEU A 188 -8.81 -1.49 -9.47
C LEU A 188 -8.20 -2.37 -10.58
N PRO A 189 -8.31 -1.98 -11.87
CA PRO A 189 -7.98 -2.87 -12.98
C PRO A 189 -6.48 -3.16 -13.12
N SER A 190 -5.64 -2.22 -12.69
CA SER A 190 -4.18 -2.26 -12.86
C SER A 190 -3.42 -2.74 -11.62
N LEU A 191 -4.11 -3.05 -10.52
CA LEU A 191 -3.46 -3.35 -9.25
C LEU A 191 -2.69 -4.68 -9.35
N SER A 192 -1.37 -4.57 -9.21
CA SER A 192 -0.43 -5.69 -9.32
C SER A 192 0.14 -6.09 -7.97
N TYR A 193 0.33 -5.13 -7.05
CA TYR A 193 0.91 -5.37 -5.73
C TYR A 193 0.00 -4.80 -4.64
N LEU A 194 -0.47 -5.68 -3.75
CA LEU A 194 -1.29 -5.31 -2.60
C LEU A 194 -0.63 -5.79 -1.30
N VAL A 195 -0.17 -4.84 -0.50
CA VAL A 195 0.50 -5.12 0.79
C VAL A 195 -0.38 -4.65 1.94
N LEU A 196 -0.93 -5.61 2.68
CA LEU A 196 -1.84 -5.43 3.81
C LEU A 196 -1.33 -6.14 5.07
N CYS A 197 -0.03 -6.40 5.15
CA CYS A 197 0.58 -7.07 6.28
C CYS A 197 0.47 -6.27 7.58
N ASP A 198 0.60 -6.95 8.73
CA ASP A 198 0.63 -6.30 10.05
C ASP A 198 -0.59 -5.40 10.28
N ASN A 199 -1.79 -5.93 10.00
CA ASN A 199 -3.08 -5.27 10.18
C ASN A 199 -3.98 -6.11 11.11
N LYS A 200 -5.29 -5.83 11.13
CA LYS A 200 -6.31 -6.54 11.92
C LYS A 200 -7.39 -7.19 11.05
N ILE A 201 -7.01 -7.58 9.83
CA ILE A 201 -7.96 -8.08 8.82
C ILE A 201 -8.47 -9.46 9.22
N GLN A 202 -9.80 -9.62 9.28
CA GLN A 202 -10.44 -10.88 9.72
C GLN A 202 -10.87 -11.78 8.56
N SER A 203 -11.23 -11.18 7.43
CA SER A 203 -11.65 -11.88 6.22
C SER A 203 -11.21 -11.13 4.97
N VAL A 204 -11.12 -11.85 3.86
CA VAL A 204 -10.89 -11.29 2.52
C VAL A 204 -12.21 -11.38 1.76
N PRO A 205 -12.71 -10.29 1.17
CA PRO A 205 -13.96 -10.31 0.41
C PRO A 205 -13.79 -11.19 -0.85
N PRO A 206 -14.81 -11.99 -1.23
CA PRO A 206 -14.72 -12.82 -2.43
C PRO A 206 -14.55 -11.99 -3.70
N GLN A 207 -14.99 -10.72 -3.70
CA GLN A 207 -14.82 -9.77 -4.79
C GLN A 207 -13.35 -9.50 -5.13
N LEU A 208 -12.42 -9.65 -4.17
CA LEU A 208 -10.98 -9.44 -4.42
C LEU A 208 -10.44 -10.31 -5.56
N SER A 209 -11.13 -11.41 -5.86
CA SER A 209 -10.90 -12.29 -7.01
C SER A 209 -11.00 -11.61 -8.38
N GLN A 210 -11.65 -10.44 -8.48
CA GLN A 210 -11.76 -9.64 -9.71
C GLN A 210 -10.48 -8.86 -10.04
N LEU A 211 -9.48 -8.86 -9.15
CA LEU A 211 -8.17 -8.26 -9.42
C LEU A 211 -7.32 -9.16 -10.33
N HIS A 212 -7.69 -9.22 -11.61
CA HIS A 212 -7.05 -10.10 -12.59
C HIS A 212 -5.56 -9.79 -12.79
N SER A 213 -5.12 -8.57 -12.53
CA SER A 213 -3.73 -8.12 -12.68
C SER A 213 -2.86 -8.37 -11.45
N LEU A 214 -3.43 -8.87 -10.34
CA LEU A 214 -2.73 -9.01 -9.06
C LEU A 214 -1.67 -10.11 -9.13
N ARG A 215 -0.42 -9.73 -8.84
CA ARG A 215 0.75 -10.62 -8.82
C ARG A 215 1.22 -10.96 -7.42
N SER A 216 1.16 -10.00 -6.50
CA SER A 216 1.60 -10.22 -5.12
C SER A 216 0.55 -9.71 -4.13
N LEU A 217 0.15 -10.61 -3.22
CA LEU A 217 -0.79 -10.34 -2.14
C LEU A 217 -0.15 -10.69 -0.79
N SER A 218 0.17 -9.66 -0.02
CA SER A 218 0.76 -9.80 1.31
C SER A 218 -0.27 -9.55 2.40
N LEU A 219 -0.67 -10.63 3.09
CA LEU A 219 -1.66 -10.63 4.17
C LEU A 219 -1.09 -11.19 5.49
N HIS A 220 0.23 -11.30 5.62
CA HIS A 220 0.85 -11.85 6.82
C HIS A 220 0.59 -11.00 8.07
N ASN A 221 0.61 -11.63 9.24
CA ASN A 221 0.35 -11.02 10.54
C ASN A 221 -1.01 -10.29 10.59
N ASN A 222 -2.07 -10.99 10.18
CA ASN A 222 -3.46 -10.56 10.30
C ASN A 222 -4.26 -11.55 11.16
N LEU A 223 -5.58 -11.41 11.16
CA LEU A 223 -6.51 -12.23 11.94
C LEU A 223 -7.35 -13.17 11.05
N LEU A 224 -6.85 -13.51 9.86
CA LEU A 224 -7.58 -14.32 8.88
C LEU A 224 -7.82 -15.74 9.41
N THR A 225 -9.08 -16.17 9.40
CA THR A 225 -9.49 -17.51 9.83
C THR A 225 -9.76 -18.46 8.66
N TYR A 226 -10.10 -17.92 7.49
CA TYR A 226 -10.28 -18.64 6.24
C TYR A 226 -9.94 -17.72 5.06
N LEU A 227 -9.83 -18.30 3.87
CA LEU A 227 -9.79 -17.58 2.61
C LEU A 227 -11.01 -17.94 1.76
N PRO A 228 -11.58 -16.98 1.00
CA PRO A 228 -12.64 -17.26 0.04
C PRO A 228 -12.12 -18.21 -1.04
N ARG A 229 -12.98 -19.09 -1.57
CA ARG A 229 -12.59 -20.04 -2.63
C ARG A 229 -12.23 -19.31 -3.92
N GLU A 230 -12.84 -18.15 -4.12
CA GLU A 230 -12.66 -17.24 -5.23
C GLU A 230 -11.22 -16.72 -5.34
N ILE A 231 -10.41 -16.79 -4.27
CA ILE A 231 -8.98 -16.45 -4.34
C ILE A 231 -8.24 -17.29 -5.39
N LEU A 232 -8.74 -18.49 -5.70
CA LEU A 232 -8.19 -19.39 -6.71
C LEU A 232 -8.36 -18.88 -8.14
N SER A 233 -9.23 -17.89 -8.40
CA SER A 233 -9.38 -17.30 -9.73
C SER A 233 -8.35 -16.21 -10.03
N LEU A 234 -7.48 -15.86 -9.07
CA LEU A 234 -6.35 -14.95 -9.29
C LEU A 234 -5.25 -15.66 -10.08
N VAL A 235 -5.46 -15.81 -11.38
CA VAL A 235 -4.61 -16.61 -12.28
C VAL A 235 -3.18 -16.07 -12.44
N HIS A 236 -2.96 -14.77 -12.19
CA HIS A 236 -1.64 -14.12 -12.28
C HIS A 236 -0.95 -13.97 -10.92
N LEU A 237 -1.51 -14.53 -9.84
CA LEU A 237 -0.93 -14.42 -8.51
C LEU A 237 0.32 -15.30 -8.40
N GLU A 238 1.47 -14.64 -8.29
CA GLU A 238 2.79 -15.26 -8.15
C GLU A 238 3.15 -15.45 -6.66
N GLU A 239 2.74 -14.51 -5.81
CA GLU A 239 3.09 -14.49 -4.39
C GLU A 239 1.87 -14.28 -3.49
N LEU A 240 1.66 -15.20 -2.54
CA LEU A 240 0.64 -15.10 -1.50
C LEU A 240 1.24 -15.34 -0.11
N SER A 241 1.31 -14.29 0.70
CA SER A 241 1.86 -14.39 2.06
C SER A 241 0.75 -14.38 3.12
N LEU A 242 0.56 -15.51 3.82
CA LEU A 242 -0.47 -15.70 4.86
C LEU A 242 0.13 -15.99 6.25
N ARG A 243 1.46 -15.92 6.39
CA ARG A 243 2.16 -16.22 7.65
C ARG A 243 1.56 -15.44 8.82
N GLY A 244 1.53 -16.04 10.01
CA GLY A 244 1.07 -15.33 11.21
C GLY A 244 -0.44 -15.07 11.26
N ASN A 245 -1.23 -15.76 10.43
CA ASN A 245 -2.70 -15.76 10.52
C ASN A 245 -3.21 -17.00 11.27
N PRO A 246 -4.34 -16.89 11.99
CA PRO A 246 -5.01 -18.03 12.62
C PRO A 246 -5.26 -19.23 11.69
N LEU A 247 -5.56 -19.00 10.41
CA LEU A 247 -5.77 -20.08 9.44
C LEU A 247 -4.53 -20.96 9.25
N VAL A 248 -3.34 -20.36 9.23
CA VAL A 248 -2.09 -21.10 9.06
C VAL A 248 -1.73 -21.84 10.34
N VAL A 249 -1.92 -21.19 11.50
CA VAL A 249 -1.68 -21.81 12.81
C VAL A 249 -2.61 -23.01 13.01
N ARG A 250 -3.91 -22.85 12.70
CA ARG A 250 -4.88 -23.94 12.74
C ARG A 250 -4.51 -25.05 11.78
N PHE A 251 -4.19 -24.73 10.53
CA PHE A 251 -3.78 -25.72 9.54
C PHE A 251 -2.57 -26.55 10.02
N VAL A 252 -1.51 -25.90 10.50
CA VAL A 252 -0.30 -26.58 10.98
C VAL A 252 -0.60 -27.42 12.23
N ARG A 253 -1.35 -26.88 13.19
CA ARG A 253 -1.75 -27.59 14.40
C ARG A 253 -2.59 -28.82 14.06
N ASP A 254 -3.62 -28.65 13.23
CA ASP A 254 -4.52 -29.73 12.85
C ASP A 254 -3.74 -30.81 12.08
N LEU A 255 -2.82 -30.45 11.18
CA LEU A 255 -1.93 -31.41 10.52
C LEU A 255 -1.02 -32.18 11.49
N THR A 256 -0.59 -31.54 12.58
CA THR A 256 0.35 -32.12 13.56
C THR A 256 -0.35 -33.04 14.56
N TYR A 257 -1.51 -32.63 15.07
CA TYR A 257 -2.19 -33.30 16.19
C TYR A 257 -3.44 -34.09 15.78
N ASP A 258 -4.05 -33.77 14.64
CA ASP A 258 -5.26 -34.43 14.12
C ASP A 258 -5.13 -34.63 12.60
N PRO A 259 -4.10 -35.38 12.15
CA PRO A 259 -3.81 -35.53 10.73
C PRO A 259 -4.97 -36.22 10.00
N PRO A 260 -5.29 -35.80 8.77
CA PRO A 260 -6.36 -36.41 7.99
C PRO A 260 -6.08 -37.90 7.78
N THR A 261 -7.11 -38.72 7.93
CA THR A 261 -7.00 -40.17 7.74
C THR A 261 -6.69 -40.51 6.28
N LEU A 262 -6.11 -41.69 6.02
CA LEU A 262 -5.90 -42.18 4.65
C LEU A 262 -7.20 -42.23 3.83
N LEU A 263 -8.32 -42.54 4.49
CA LEU A 263 -9.65 -42.55 3.87
C LEU A 263 -10.05 -41.14 3.38
N GLU A 264 -9.86 -40.14 4.23
CA GLU A 264 -10.13 -38.75 3.91
C GLU A 264 -9.20 -38.24 2.80
N LEU A 265 -7.91 -38.55 2.87
CA LEU A 265 -6.94 -38.18 1.83
C LEU A 265 -7.26 -38.83 0.47
N ALA A 266 -7.64 -40.11 0.47
CA ALA A 266 -8.06 -40.82 -0.74
C ALA A 266 -9.31 -40.17 -1.35
N ALA A 267 -10.32 -39.88 -0.53
CA ALA A 267 -11.55 -39.23 -0.97
C ALA A 267 -11.30 -37.81 -1.50
N ARG A 268 -10.48 -37.02 -0.80
CA ARG A 268 -10.06 -35.67 -1.24
C ARG A 268 -9.35 -35.75 -2.60
N THR A 269 -8.46 -36.72 -2.80
CA THR A 269 -7.72 -36.89 -4.05
C THR A 269 -8.66 -37.19 -5.22
N ILE A 270 -9.61 -38.10 -5.03
CA ILE A 270 -10.62 -38.44 -6.05
C ILE A 270 -11.44 -37.21 -6.44
N LYS A 271 -11.90 -36.42 -5.46
CA LYS A 271 -12.69 -35.21 -5.73
C LYS A 271 -11.88 -34.08 -6.36
N ILE A 272 -10.72 -33.75 -5.81
CA ILE A 272 -9.88 -32.63 -6.28
C ILE A 272 -9.41 -32.88 -7.72
N ARG A 273 -9.06 -34.12 -8.05
CA ARG A 273 -8.61 -34.50 -9.40
C ARG A 273 -9.75 -34.94 -10.32
N ASN A 274 -10.99 -34.88 -9.86
CA ASN A 274 -12.18 -35.31 -10.58
C ASN A 274 -12.01 -36.70 -11.24
N ILE A 275 -11.49 -37.66 -10.46
CA ILE A 275 -11.20 -39.02 -10.96
C ILE A 275 -12.52 -39.76 -11.16
N SER A 276 -12.77 -40.24 -12.37
CA SER A 276 -13.91 -41.10 -12.68
C SER A 276 -13.72 -42.49 -12.06
N TYR A 277 -14.75 -43.00 -11.38
CA TYR A 277 -14.78 -44.33 -10.78
C TYR A 277 -16.16 -44.96 -10.92
N THR A 278 -16.20 -46.28 -10.91
CA THR A 278 -17.40 -47.09 -10.77
C THR A 278 -17.50 -47.67 -9.35
N PRO A 279 -18.69 -48.15 -8.93
CA PRO A 279 -18.85 -48.79 -7.61
C PRO A 279 -17.98 -50.03 -7.38
N TYR A 280 -17.31 -50.56 -8.42
CA TYR A 280 -16.43 -51.71 -8.32
C TYR A 280 -14.94 -51.32 -8.23
N ASP A 281 -14.59 -50.07 -8.52
CA ASP A 281 -13.20 -49.59 -8.57
C ASP A 281 -12.66 -49.17 -7.20
N LEU A 282 -13.56 -48.85 -6.26
CA LEU A 282 -13.20 -48.32 -4.95
C LEU A 282 -13.73 -49.21 -3.82
N PRO A 283 -13.01 -49.31 -2.69
CA PRO A 283 -13.50 -49.97 -1.48
C PRO A 283 -14.83 -49.38 -0.99
N GLU A 284 -15.71 -50.23 -0.45
CA GLU A 284 -17.06 -49.85 0.00
C GLU A 284 -17.07 -48.72 1.03
N ASN A 285 -16.12 -48.73 1.97
CA ASN A 285 -15.96 -47.67 2.97
C ASN A 285 -15.60 -46.32 2.34
N LEU A 286 -14.79 -46.30 1.27
CA LEU A 286 -14.44 -45.09 0.53
C LEU A 286 -15.61 -44.60 -0.33
N LEU A 287 -16.37 -45.50 -0.95
CA LEU A 287 -17.61 -45.17 -1.66
C LEU A 287 -18.64 -44.52 -0.71
N ARG A 288 -18.85 -45.12 0.46
CA ARG A 288 -19.73 -44.58 1.50
C ARG A 288 -19.24 -43.22 2.01
N TYR A 289 -17.94 -43.05 2.16
CA TYR A 289 -17.34 -41.77 2.56
C TYR A 289 -17.53 -40.70 1.47
N LEU A 290 -17.29 -41.03 0.21
CA LEU A 290 -17.49 -40.13 -0.93
C LEU A 290 -18.96 -39.71 -1.13
N SER A 291 -19.90 -40.61 -0.86
CA SER A 291 -21.34 -40.30 -0.90
C SER A 291 -21.77 -39.35 0.21
N LEU A 292 -21.21 -39.49 1.43
CA LEU A 292 -21.43 -38.58 2.56
C LEU A 292 -20.77 -37.21 2.33
N ALA A 293 -19.60 -37.20 1.68
CA ALA A 293 -18.80 -36.01 1.43
C ALA A 293 -19.36 -35.09 0.33
N SER A 294 -20.56 -35.36 -0.21
CA SER A 294 -21.15 -34.67 -1.39
C SER A 294 -21.14 -33.13 -1.28
N ASN A 295 -21.15 -32.56 -0.07
CA ASN A 295 -21.01 -31.11 0.15
C ASN A 295 -19.68 -30.66 0.79
N CYS A 296 -18.97 -31.52 1.52
CA CYS A 296 -17.63 -31.23 2.04
C CYS A 296 -16.92 -32.54 2.46
N PRO A 297 -15.66 -32.78 2.05
CA PRO A 297 -14.89 -33.96 2.44
C PRO A 297 -14.30 -33.90 3.85
N ASN A 298 -14.49 -32.80 4.60
CA ASN A 298 -14.14 -32.72 6.01
C ASN A 298 -15.38 -33.11 6.85
N PRO A 299 -15.30 -34.13 7.73
CA PRO A 299 -16.42 -34.53 8.58
C PRO A 299 -16.89 -33.43 9.55
N LYS A 300 -16.08 -32.40 9.80
CA LYS A 300 -16.43 -31.23 10.65
C LYS A 300 -17.24 -30.14 9.91
N CYS A 301 -17.56 -30.34 8.64
CA CYS A 301 -18.37 -29.39 7.85
C CYS A 301 -19.88 -29.45 8.13
N GLY A 302 -20.34 -30.34 9.04
CA GLY A 302 -21.75 -30.66 9.24
C GLY A 302 -22.55 -29.83 10.24
N ASP A 303 -21.93 -28.92 11.01
CA ASP A 303 -22.59 -28.26 12.16
C ASP A 303 -22.77 -26.75 12.01
N THR A 304 -23.30 -26.29 10.88
CA THR A 304 -23.96 -24.97 10.80
C THR A 304 -25.21 -25.08 9.93
N LYS A 305 -26.32 -25.50 10.54
CA LYS A 305 -27.67 -25.18 10.09
C LYS A 305 -28.26 -24.18 11.06
#